data_AF-A0A1I1QCU6-F1
#
_entry.id   AF-A0A1I1QCU6-F1
#
_cell.length_a   1.000
_cell.length_b   1.000
_cell.length_c   1.000
_cell.angle_alpha   90.00
_cell.angle_beta   90.00
_cell.angle_gamma   90.00
#
_symmetry.space_group_name_H-M   'P 1'
#
loop_
_entity.id
_entity.type
_entity.pdbx_description
1 polymer ?
#
loop_
_entity_poly.entity_id
_entity_poly.type
_entity_poly.pdbx_seq_one_letter_code
_entity_poly.pdbx_strand_id
1 'polypeptide(L)'
;MKRKTSQVLLNFFNRTTCKIIDLPNAKNYFLLVITASLMVINQVSGAQDIGHTDVSQPPVQAPEDTIPLILVNLTSVNIRCSESKDGQIIFSVSGGTPPYSYSIPGYVVQSDSIIKNLDANKYTCRVTDSKGEFIEGIITVQKEWRYCHIFVPSAFSPNGDGLNDIFRVKIQDDISEFHMQVYDRWGHQVFESKDPLKGWNGSVGSVQSLPASYLWAVTYLDNRKQPMKQQGSVTLVR
;
A
#
# COMPACT_ATOMS: atom_id res chain seq x y z
N MET A 1 65.66 47.90 10.03
CA MET A 1 65.60 46.42 9.89
C MET A 1 64.15 45.99 9.70
N LYS A 2 63.79 45.43 8.54
CA LYS A 2 62.49 44.78 8.30
C LYS A 2 62.57 43.32 8.72
N ARG A 3 61.60 42.80 9.49
CA ARG A 3 61.22 41.37 9.45
C ARG A 3 59.70 41.24 9.55
N LYS A 4 59.19 40.30 8.76
CA LYS A 4 57.81 40.11 8.32
C LYS A 4 56.93 39.48 9.39
N THR A 5 55.69 39.94 9.49
CA THR A 5 54.57 39.23 10.11
C THR A 5 53.87 38.41 9.01
N SER A 6 53.74 37.10 9.18
CA SER A 6 52.89 36.27 8.29
C SER A 6 51.50 36.12 8.91
N GLN A 7 50.46 36.52 8.18
CA GLN A 7 49.07 36.18 8.48
C GLN A 7 48.70 34.87 7.78
N VAL A 8 48.10 33.94 8.51
CA VAL A 8 47.33 32.82 7.94
C VAL A 8 45.86 33.16 8.10
N LEU A 9 45.16 33.29 6.97
CA LEU A 9 43.72 33.51 6.88
C LEU A 9 43.02 32.15 6.83
N LEU A 10 42.23 31.83 7.86
CA LEU A 10 41.22 30.78 7.82
C LEU A 10 39.85 31.45 7.90
N ASN A 11 39.10 31.38 6.80
CA ASN A 11 37.74 31.88 6.71
C ASN A 11 36.80 31.00 7.54
N PHE A 12 36.12 31.62 8.51
CA PHE A 12 35.03 31.01 9.27
C PHE A 12 33.71 31.71 8.90
N PHE A 13 32.69 30.91 8.58
CA PHE A 13 31.30 31.31 8.76
C PHE A 13 30.78 30.65 10.05
N ASN A 14 30.20 31.47 10.92
CA ASN A 14 29.56 31.21 12.23
C ASN A 14 30.44 30.98 13.49
N ARG A 15 30.72 32.12 14.13
CA ARG A 15 30.63 32.47 15.57
C ARG A 15 31.02 31.38 16.60
N THR A 16 32.29 31.41 17.03
CA THR A 16 32.75 32.00 18.31
C THR A 16 34.25 31.69 18.40
N THR A 17 35.11 32.68 18.17
CA THR A 17 36.56 32.48 18.23
C THR A 17 37.04 32.71 19.66
N CYS A 18 37.44 31.64 20.34
CA CYS A 18 38.19 31.76 21.59
C CYS A 18 39.66 31.98 21.23
N LYS A 19 40.23 33.13 21.63
CA LYS A 19 41.66 33.37 21.54
C LYS A 19 42.28 33.04 22.90
N ILE A 20 43.15 32.04 22.92
CA ILE A 20 44.05 31.80 24.06
C ILE A 20 45.24 32.74 23.88
N ILE A 21 45.49 33.59 24.88
CA ILE A 21 46.68 34.44 24.95
C ILE A 21 47.54 33.89 26.09
N ASP A 22 48.65 33.26 25.75
CA ASP A 22 49.68 32.92 26.74
C ASP A 22 50.50 34.18 27.04
N LEU A 23 50.46 34.63 28.29
CA LEU A 23 51.33 35.67 28.82
C LEU A 23 52.38 35.01 29.73
N PRO A 24 53.68 35.28 29.53
CA PRO A 24 54.70 34.76 30.42
C PRO A 24 54.65 35.56 31.71
N ASN A 25 54.35 34.88 32.82
CA ASN A 25 54.26 35.40 34.19
C ASN A 25 53.06 36.31 34.51
N ALA A 26 51.90 35.72 34.80
CA ALA A 26 51.02 36.20 35.87
C ALA A 26 50.02 35.11 36.27
N LYS A 27 49.84 34.93 37.59
CA LYS A 27 48.78 34.10 38.18
C LYS A 27 47.43 34.81 37.99
N ASN A 28 46.42 34.06 37.56
CA ASN A 28 44.98 34.40 37.41
C ASN A 28 44.55 34.98 36.05
N TYR A 29 43.57 34.32 35.43
CA TYR A 29 42.78 34.85 34.31
C TYR A 29 41.36 35.20 34.80
N PHE A 30 40.87 36.39 34.45
CA PHE A 30 39.44 36.76 34.46
C PHE A 30 38.94 36.77 33.00
N LEU A 31 37.75 36.25 32.74
CA LEU A 31 36.97 36.62 31.55
C LEU A 31 35.58 37.04 31.98
N LEU A 32 35.19 38.22 31.52
CA LEU A 32 33.93 38.91 31.82
C LEU A 32 32.91 38.59 30.71
N VAL A 33 31.80 37.94 31.05
CA VAL A 33 30.60 37.88 30.19
C VAL A 33 29.38 38.21 31.05
N ILE A 34 28.62 39.20 30.58
CA ILE A 34 27.45 39.79 31.22
C ILE A 34 26.23 38.90 30.93
N THR A 35 25.71 38.19 31.94
CA THR A 35 24.30 38.18 32.40
C THR A 35 23.98 36.96 33.29
N ALA A 36 23.68 37.27 34.56
CA ALA A 36 22.78 36.65 35.54
C ALA A 36 22.64 35.11 35.64
N SER A 37 23.58 34.46 36.32
CA SER A 37 23.30 33.71 37.57
C SER A 37 24.60 33.24 38.21
N LEU A 38 24.82 33.66 39.45
CA LEU A 38 25.94 33.24 40.28
C LEU A 38 25.76 31.76 40.67
N MET A 39 26.74 30.92 40.33
CA MET A 39 27.04 29.72 41.11
C MET A 39 28.44 29.87 41.69
N VAL A 40 28.51 29.87 43.02
CA VAL A 40 29.77 29.78 43.78
C VAL A 40 30.06 28.30 43.96
N ILE A 41 31.16 27.81 43.39
CA ILE A 41 31.68 26.46 43.69
C ILE A 41 32.92 26.66 44.57
N ASN A 42 32.84 26.26 45.83
CA ASN A 42 33.99 26.20 46.74
C ASN A 42 34.94 25.08 46.27
N GLN A 43 36.25 25.37 46.24
CA GLN A 43 37.26 24.34 45.99
C GLN A 43 37.28 23.34 47.15
N VAL A 44 37.09 22.05 46.85
CA VAL A 44 37.54 20.97 47.71
C VAL A 44 39.06 20.85 47.55
N SER A 45 39.79 21.24 48.58
CA SER A 45 41.22 20.94 48.72
C SER A 45 41.37 19.49 49.15
N GLY A 46 41.74 18.63 48.20
CA GLY A 46 42.04 17.24 48.45
C GLY A 46 42.75 16.65 47.25
N ALA A 47 44.06 16.85 47.16
CA ALA A 47 44.90 16.07 46.26
C ALA A 47 45.00 14.66 46.84
N GLN A 48 44.10 13.77 46.41
CA GLN A 48 44.32 12.34 46.51
C GLN A 48 44.86 11.86 45.18
N ASP A 49 45.96 11.13 45.26
CA ASP A 49 46.64 10.44 44.18
C ASP A 49 45.64 9.53 43.46
N ILE A 50 45.22 9.94 42.27
CA ILE A 50 44.30 9.18 41.44
C ILE A 50 45.15 8.13 40.76
N GLY A 51 45.20 6.93 41.34
CA GLY A 51 45.77 5.76 40.67
C GLY A 51 45.17 5.67 39.26
N HIS A 52 46.04 5.50 38.27
CA HIS A 52 45.66 5.24 36.89
C HIS A 52 44.85 3.93 36.82
N THR A 53 43.54 4.00 37.06
CA THR A 53 42.62 2.99 36.54
C THR A 53 42.57 3.20 35.05
N ASP A 54 43.21 2.27 34.33
CA ASP A 54 43.03 2.06 32.90
C ASP A 54 41.55 1.71 32.67
N VAL A 55 40.74 2.73 32.48
CA VAL A 55 39.39 2.57 31.96
C VAL A 55 39.58 2.29 30.48
N SER A 56 39.71 1.00 30.14
CA SER A 56 39.59 0.53 28.77
C SER A 56 38.20 0.91 28.27
N GLN A 57 38.04 2.12 27.72
CA GLN A 57 36.83 2.48 27.02
C GLN A 57 36.64 1.45 25.90
N PRO A 58 35.48 0.78 25.81
CA PRO A 58 35.19 -0.06 24.66
C PRO A 58 35.37 0.78 23.39
N PRO A 59 35.87 0.18 22.30
CA PRO A 59 36.14 0.92 21.07
C PRO A 59 34.89 1.71 20.69
N VAL A 60 35.02 3.02 20.57
CA VAL A 60 33.96 3.90 20.07
C VAL A 60 33.63 3.39 18.67
N GLN A 61 32.51 2.65 18.54
CA GLN A 61 32.06 2.15 17.26
C GLN A 61 31.75 3.37 16.37
N ALA A 62 32.38 3.42 15.20
CA ALA A 62 32.05 4.42 14.20
C ALA A 62 30.54 4.33 13.88
N PRO A 63 29.87 5.46 13.63
CA PRO A 63 28.45 5.43 13.27
C PRO A 63 28.27 4.52 12.05
N GLU A 64 27.38 3.54 12.18
CA GLU A 64 27.06 2.60 11.11
C GLU A 64 26.35 3.39 10.00
N ASP A 65 26.93 3.44 8.79
CA ASP A 65 26.31 4.05 7.62
C ASP A 65 25.13 3.18 7.15
N THR A 66 23.93 3.47 7.66
CA THR A 66 22.71 2.76 7.28
C THR A 66 21.99 3.46 6.14
N ILE A 67 21.63 2.70 5.09
CA ILE A 67 20.76 3.20 4.02
C ILE A 67 19.34 3.32 4.57
N PRO A 68 18.68 4.48 4.52
CA PRO A 68 17.34 4.63 5.08
C PRO A 68 16.32 3.76 4.32
N LEU A 69 15.36 3.20 5.05
CA LEU A 69 14.23 2.47 4.44
C LEU A 69 13.29 3.46 3.73
N ILE A 70 13.02 3.21 2.45
CA ILE A 70 12.19 4.06 1.58
C ILE A 70 11.11 3.22 0.92
N LEU A 71 9.86 3.72 0.99
CA LEU A 71 8.74 3.20 0.21
C LEU A 71 8.73 3.89 -1.17
N VAL A 72 9.24 3.19 -2.18
CA VAL A 72 9.39 3.71 -3.55
C VAL A 72 8.02 3.83 -4.22
N ASN A 73 7.22 2.77 -4.16
CA ASN A 73 5.86 2.77 -4.68
C ASN A 73 4.94 1.96 -3.75
N LEU A 74 3.69 2.40 -3.71
CA LEU A 74 2.58 1.68 -3.14
C LEU A 74 1.45 1.74 -4.16
N THR A 75 1.07 0.58 -4.71
CA THR A 75 0.05 0.50 -5.75
C THR A 75 -1.02 -0.49 -5.37
N SER A 76 -2.25 -0.30 -5.86
CA SER A 76 -3.38 -1.15 -5.57
C SER A 76 -4.01 -1.71 -6.83
N VAL A 77 -4.42 -2.98 -6.77
CA VAL A 77 -5.36 -3.58 -7.71
C VAL A 77 -6.74 -3.49 -7.08
N ASN A 78 -7.67 -2.85 -7.77
CA ASN A 78 -9.03 -2.62 -7.30
C ASN A 78 -9.83 -3.92 -7.26
N ILE A 79 -10.88 -3.96 -6.40
CA ILE A 79 -11.81 -5.09 -6.42
C ILE A 79 -12.69 -5.01 -7.66
N ARG A 80 -12.98 -6.17 -8.25
CA ARG A 80 -13.80 -6.24 -9.47
C ARG A 80 -15.26 -5.98 -9.16
N CYS A 81 -15.77 -6.59 -8.09
CA CYS A 81 -17.18 -6.55 -7.68
C CYS A 81 -17.38 -6.11 -6.24
N SER A 82 -18.57 -5.57 -5.94
CA SER A 82 -18.93 -5.06 -4.62
C SER A 82 -18.80 -6.05 -3.47
N GLU A 83 -18.95 -7.35 -3.75
CA GLU A 83 -18.85 -8.45 -2.77
C GLU A 83 -17.58 -9.28 -2.92
N SER A 84 -16.70 -8.91 -3.87
CA SER A 84 -15.46 -9.63 -4.10
C SER A 84 -14.35 -9.14 -3.17
N LYS A 85 -13.56 -10.08 -2.67
CA LYS A 85 -12.33 -9.82 -1.92
C LYS A 85 -11.14 -10.19 -2.77
N ASP A 86 -10.98 -9.55 -3.92
CA ASP A 86 -9.89 -9.84 -4.86
C ASP A 86 -8.92 -8.66 -5.03
N GLY A 87 -9.07 -7.63 -4.19
CA GLY A 87 -8.20 -6.47 -4.16
C GLY A 87 -6.79 -6.84 -3.71
N GLN A 88 -5.81 -6.07 -4.18
CA GLN A 88 -4.41 -6.31 -3.87
C GLN A 88 -3.68 -5.01 -3.60
N ILE A 89 -2.64 -5.07 -2.76
CA ILE A 89 -1.68 -3.98 -2.54
C ILE A 89 -0.29 -4.53 -2.85
N ILE A 90 0.44 -3.79 -3.68
CA ILE A 90 1.79 -4.14 -4.15
C ILE A 90 2.75 -3.08 -3.63
N PHE A 91 3.76 -3.53 -2.88
CA PHE A 91 4.81 -2.70 -2.31
C PHE A 91 6.06 -2.70 -3.20
N SER A 92 6.74 -1.57 -3.26
CA SER A 92 8.10 -1.49 -3.78
C SER A 92 8.93 -0.64 -2.82
N VAL A 93 10.02 -1.22 -2.31
CA VAL A 93 10.87 -0.60 -1.29
C VAL A 93 12.33 -0.58 -1.71
N SER A 94 13.10 0.34 -1.12
CA SER A 94 14.54 0.48 -1.32
C SER A 94 15.21 0.87 0.01
N GLY A 95 16.49 0.54 0.18
CA GLY A 95 17.23 0.81 1.41
C GLY A 95 16.79 -0.04 2.61
N GLY A 96 17.16 0.34 3.83
CA GLY A 96 16.95 -0.47 5.04
C GLY A 96 17.76 -1.78 5.05
N THR A 97 17.49 -2.63 6.05
CA THR A 97 18.20 -3.91 6.22
C THR A 97 17.25 -5.10 5.97
N PRO A 98 17.37 -5.83 4.83
CA PRO A 98 16.60 -7.04 4.60
C PRO A 98 16.81 -8.11 5.69
N PRO A 99 15.88 -9.05 5.89
CA PRO A 99 14.59 -9.19 5.21
C PRO A 99 13.56 -8.13 5.65
N TYR A 100 12.57 -7.89 4.77
CA TYR A 100 11.44 -7.02 5.07
C TYR A 100 10.20 -7.82 5.47
N SER A 101 9.34 -7.17 6.26
CA SER A 101 7.98 -7.62 6.54
C SER A 101 6.99 -6.56 6.07
N TYR A 102 5.93 -6.99 5.39
CA TYR A 102 4.87 -6.16 4.83
C TYR A 102 3.59 -6.41 5.64
N SER A 103 2.91 -5.34 6.02
CA SER A 103 1.75 -5.47 6.90
C SER A 103 0.69 -4.41 6.66
N ILE A 104 -0.52 -4.76 7.07
CA ILE A 104 -1.62 -3.84 7.36
C ILE A 104 -1.88 -4.03 8.86
N PRO A 105 -1.50 -3.06 9.73
CA PRO A 105 -1.62 -3.21 11.17
C PRO A 105 -3.03 -3.60 11.61
N GLY A 106 -3.14 -4.66 12.40
CA GLY A 106 -4.41 -5.22 12.85
C GLY A 106 -5.13 -6.14 11.85
N TYR A 107 -4.56 -6.38 10.67
CA TYR A 107 -5.15 -7.22 9.63
C TYR A 107 -4.22 -8.36 9.18
N VAL A 108 -3.01 -8.06 8.69
CA VAL A 108 -2.08 -9.07 8.17
C VAL A 108 -0.63 -8.62 8.31
N VAL A 109 0.28 -9.59 8.50
CA VAL A 109 1.74 -9.42 8.43
C VAL A 109 2.31 -10.59 7.63
N GLN A 110 3.16 -10.31 6.64
CA GLN A 110 3.73 -11.32 5.75
C GLN A 110 5.10 -10.91 5.20
N SER A 111 5.83 -11.84 4.58
CA SER A 111 7.10 -11.59 3.90
C SER A 111 6.96 -11.25 2.40
N ASP A 112 5.80 -11.54 1.79
CA ASP A 112 5.51 -11.21 0.39
C ASP A 112 5.16 -9.72 0.26
N SER A 113 5.72 -9.06 -0.76
CA SER A 113 5.43 -7.67 -1.10
C SER A 113 4.06 -7.46 -1.76
N ILE A 114 3.26 -8.52 -1.90
CA ILE A 114 1.89 -8.45 -2.46
C ILE A 114 0.88 -8.97 -1.44
N ILE A 115 0.06 -8.08 -0.88
CA ILE A 115 -1.07 -8.46 -0.03
C ILE A 115 -2.29 -8.63 -0.92
N LYS A 116 -2.92 -9.81 -0.87
CA LYS A 116 -4.10 -10.17 -1.67
C LYS A 116 -5.34 -10.32 -0.79
N ASN A 117 -6.47 -10.53 -1.44
CA ASN A 117 -7.78 -10.78 -0.83
C ASN A 117 -8.33 -9.61 0.00
N LEU A 118 -8.08 -8.39 -0.46
CA LEU A 118 -8.51 -7.17 0.20
C LEU A 118 -9.89 -6.72 -0.27
N ASP A 119 -10.66 -6.18 0.67
CA ASP A 119 -11.91 -5.47 0.40
C ASP A 119 -11.60 -4.06 -0.14
N ALA A 120 -12.58 -3.40 -0.76
CA ALA A 120 -12.43 -1.98 -1.09
C ALA A 120 -12.44 -1.14 0.19
N ASN A 121 -11.28 -0.63 0.58
CA ASN A 121 -11.12 0.22 1.75
C ASN A 121 -9.85 1.06 1.63
N LYS A 122 -9.71 2.03 2.53
CA LYS A 122 -8.46 2.73 2.79
C LYS A 122 -7.62 1.94 3.79
N TYR A 123 -6.41 1.57 3.39
CA TYR A 123 -5.49 0.79 4.18
C TYR A 123 -4.28 1.63 4.60
N THR A 124 -3.93 1.53 5.89
CA THR A 124 -2.61 1.94 6.37
C THR A 124 -1.69 0.74 6.23
N CYS A 125 -0.66 0.90 5.40
CA CYS A 125 0.29 -0.13 5.06
C CYS A 125 1.62 0.17 5.73
N ARG A 126 2.31 -0.85 6.24
CA ARG A 126 3.60 -0.70 6.92
C ARG A 126 4.60 -1.71 6.37
N VAL A 127 5.81 -1.24 6.09
CA VAL A 127 6.97 -2.10 5.83
C VAL A 127 7.95 -1.96 6.96
N THR A 128 8.42 -3.07 7.51
CA THR A 128 9.40 -3.11 8.61
C THR A 128 10.60 -3.94 8.19
N ASP A 129 11.80 -3.41 8.42
CA ASP A 129 13.06 -4.09 8.13
C ASP A 129 13.51 -4.99 9.31
N SER A 130 14.64 -5.69 9.14
CA SER A 130 15.15 -6.62 10.17
C SER A 130 15.72 -5.94 11.41
N LYS A 131 16.08 -4.64 11.33
CA LYS A 131 16.52 -3.83 12.48
C LYS A 131 15.35 -3.22 13.25
N GLY A 132 14.12 -3.37 12.73
CA GLY A 132 12.89 -2.86 13.33
C GLY A 132 12.51 -1.45 12.88
N GLU A 133 13.23 -0.86 11.92
CA GLU A 133 12.83 0.39 11.29
C GLU A 133 11.60 0.15 10.41
N PHE A 134 10.66 1.09 10.41
CA PHE A 134 9.45 0.97 9.61
C PHE A 134 9.05 2.26 8.93
N ILE A 135 8.40 2.11 7.78
CA ILE A 135 7.77 3.20 7.04
C ILE A 135 6.31 2.85 6.77
N GLU A 136 5.45 3.87 6.80
CA GLU A 136 4.02 3.73 6.55
C GLU A 136 3.60 4.46 5.27
N GLY A 137 2.59 3.91 4.61
CA GLY A 137 1.92 4.52 3.47
C GLY A 137 0.42 4.28 3.55
N ILE A 138 -0.37 5.20 2.99
CA ILE A 138 -1.82 5.04 2.91
C ILE A 138 -2.19 4.83 1.45
N ILE A 139 -3.00 3.81 1.19
CA ILE A 139 -3.56 3.56 -0.15
C ILE A 139 -5.02 3.17 -0.05
N THR A 140 -5.79 3.42 -1.10
CA THR A 140 -7.20 3.05 -1.17
C THR A 140 -7.38 2.02 -2.27
N VAL A 141 -7.83 0.82 -1.89
CA VAL A 141 -8.36 -0.16 -2.83
C VAL A 141 -9.78 0.29 -3.17
N GLN A 142 -10.05 0.58 -4.43
CA GLN A 142 -11.35 1.05 -4.88
C GLN A 142 -12.21 -0.10 -5.40
N LYS A 143 -13.51 0.15 -5.50
CA LYS A 143 -14.40 -0.65 -6.33
C LYS A 143 -14.29 -0.13 -7.76
N GLU A 144 -13.82 -0.96 -8.68
CA GLU A 144 -13.94 -0.63 -10.10
C GLU A 144 -15.37 -0.92 -10.54
N TRP A 145 -16.17 0.13 -10.70
CA TRP A 145 -17.59 0.08 -11.08
C TRP A 145 -17.86 -0.52 -12.47
N ARG A 146 -16.86 -1.09 -13.14
CA ARG A 146 -16.93 -1.42 -14.56
C ARG A 146 -17.38 -2.84 -14.86
N TYR A 147 -17.56 -3.71 -13.85
CA TYR A 147 -17.73 -5.14 -14.10
C TYR A 147 -18.85 -5.86 -13.35
N CYS A 148 -19.63 -5.18 -12.50
CA CYS A 148 -20.49 -5.92 -11.56
C CYS A 148 -21.90 -5.33 -11.35
N HIS A 149 -22.49 -4.66 -12.35
CA HIS A 149 -23.94 -4.40 -12.29
C HIS A 149 -24.74 -5.68 -12.50
N ILE A 150 -24.25 -6.55 -13.38
CA ILE A 150 -24.83 -7.87 -13.64
C ILE A 150 -23.74 -8.94 -13.64
N PHE A 151 -24.09 -10.12 -13.14
CA PHE A 151 -23.33 -11.36 -13.29
C PHE A 151 -24.10 -12.33 -14.18
N VAL A 152 -23.44 -12.89 -15.18
CA VAL A 152 -24.04 -13.86 -16.10
C VAL A 152 -23.39 -15.24 -15.88
N PRO A 153 -24.14 -16.25 -15.42
CA PRO A 153 -23.60 -17.59 -15.19
C PRO A 153 -23.00 -18.22 -16.45
N SER A 154 -21.95 -19.02 -16.30
CA SER A 154 -21.31 -19.73 -17.42
C SER A 154 -21.93 -21.10 -17.72
N ALA A 155 -22.79 -21.62 -16.83
CA ALA A 155 -23.49 -22.88 -17.00
C ALA A 155 -24.79 -22.91 -16.20
N PHE A 156 -25.72 -23.77 -16.62
CA PHE A 156 -26.98 -24.05 -15.92
C PHE A 156 -27.47 -25.47 -16.24
N SER A 157 -28.30 -26.02 -15.36
CA SER A 157 -28.76 -27.41 -15.38
C SER A 157 -30.27 -27.48 -15.25
N PRO A 158 -31.04 -27.36 -16.36
CA PRO A 158 -32.50 -27.42 -16.33
C PRO A 158 -32.98 -28.88 -16.14
N ASN A 159 -32.85 -29.40 -14.92
CA ASN A 159 -33.19 -30.76 -14.49
C ASN A 159 -34.40 -30.80 -13.51
N GLY A 160 -34.88 -29.64 -13.05
CA GLY A 160 -36.06 -29.48 -12.20
C GLY A 160 -35.79 -29.64 -10.70
N ASP A 161 -34.54 -29.58 -10.25
CA ASP A 161 -34.19 -29.68 -8.82
C ASP A 161 -34.27 -28.33 -8.07
N GLY A 162 -34.59 -27.24 -8.77
CA GLY A 162 -34.67 -25.88 -8.25
C GLY A 162 -33.32 -25.15 -8.23
N LEU A 163 -32.21 -25.82 -8.57
CA LEU A 163 -30.86 -25.28 -8.55
C LEU A 163 -30.34 -25.10 -9.98
N ASN A 164 -30.10 -23.83 -10.34
CA ASN A 164 -29.58 -23.47 -11.67
C ASN A 164 -30.45 -23.98 -12.84
N ASP A 165 -31.76 -24.13 -12.65
CA ASP A 165 -32.68 -24.54 -13.71
C ASP A 165 -32.92 -23.47 -14.79
N ILE A 166 -32.71 -22.21 -14.41
CA ILE A 166 -33.01 -21.05 -15.25
C ILE A 166 -31.74 -20.25 -15.46
N PHE A 167 -31.32 -20.13 -16.72
CA PHE A 167 -30.27 -19.22 -17.13
C PHE A 167 -30.80 -17.79 -17.18
N ARG A 168 -30.40 -16.97 -16.21
CA ARG A 168 -30.70 -15.53 -16.13
C ARG A 168 -29.51 -14.76 -15.61
N VAL A 169 -29.52 -13.46 -15.85
CA VAL A 169 -28.58 -12.53 -15.19
C VAL A 169 -28.88 -12.44 -13.70
N LYS A 170 -27.84 -12.24 -12.89
CA LYS A 170 -27.96 -11.85 -11.47
C LYS A 170 -27.64 -10.36 -11.37
N ILE A 171 -28.62 -9.57 -10.94
CA ILE A 171 -28.48 -8.12 -10.77
C ILE A 171 -27.80 -7.85 -9.42
N GLN A 172 -26.80 -6.99 -9.40
CA GLN A 172 -26.08 -6.57 -8.19
C GLN A 172 -26.17 -5.06 -7.92
N ASP A 173 -26.66 -4.28 -8.89
CA ASP A 173 -26.82 -2.82 -8.79
C ASP A 173 -28.01 -2.37 -9.67
N ASP A 174 -28.45 -1.12 -9.53
CA ASP A 174 -29.57 -0.59 -10.32
C ASP A 174 -29.22 -0.55 -11.81
N ILE A 175 -30.11 -1.12 -12.63
CA ILE A 175 -29.99 -1.17 -14.09
C ILE A 175 -31.32 -0.80 -14.75
N SER A 176 -31.24 -0.22 -15.94
CA SER A 176 -32.41 0.10 -16.76
C SER A 176 -32.18 -0.29 -18.22
N GLU A 177 -33.22 -0.26 -19.05
CA GLU A 177 -33.14 -0.63 -20.49
C GLU A 177 -32.50 -1.99 -20.75
N PHE A 178 -32.77 -2.96 -19.87
CA PHE A 178 -32.23 -4.30 -19.97
C PHE A 178 -32.73 -5.04 -21.22
N HIS A 179 -31.83 -5.74 -21.89
CA HIS A 179 -32.14 -6.63 -23.00
C HIS A 179 -31.14 -7.78 -23.03
N MET A 180 -31.64 -9.00 -22.92
CA MET A 180 -30.86 -10.24 -22.97
C MET A 180 -31.32 -11.07 -24.16
N GLN A 181 -30.36 -11.61 -24.88
CA GLN A 181 -30.56 -12.49 -26.02
C GLN A 181 -29.65 -13.72 -25.90
N VAL A 182 -30.16 -14.89 -26.25
CA VAL A 182 -29.41 -16.15 -26.28
C VAL A 182 -29.58 -16.78 -27.65
N TYR A 183 -28.48 -17.30 -28.18
CA TYR A 183 -28.37 -17.86 -29.51
C TYR A 183 -27.79 -19.26 -29.46
N ASP A 184 -28.23 -20.12 -30.37
CA ASP A 184 -27.55 -21.37 -30.66
C ASP A 184 -26.20 -21.14 -31.38
N ARG A 185 -25.47 -22.23 -31.66
CA ARG A 185 -24.16 -22.16 -32.35
C ARG A 185 -24.25 -21.71 -33.82
N TRP A 186 -25.45 -21.71 -34.40
CA TRP A 186 -25.71 -21.27 -35.77
C TRP A 186 -26.21 -19.82 -35.84
N GLY A 187 -26.37 -19.16 -34.68
CA GLY A 187 -26.83 -17.78 -34.58
C GLY A 187 -28.35 -17.62 -34.54
N HIS A 188 -29.13 -18.71 -34.45
CA HIS A 188 -30.58 -18.57 -34.25
C HIS A 188 -30.87 -18.16 -32.81
N GLN A 189 -31.72 -17.15 -32.64
CA GLN A 189 -32.16 -16.70 -31.31
C GLN A 189 -33.08 -17.75 -30.68
N VAL A 190 -32.67 -18.30 -29.54
CA VAL A 190 -33.43 -19.31 -28.78
C VAL A 190 -34.15 -18.70 -27.57
N PHE A 191 -33.73 -17.53 -27.12
CA PHE A 191 -34.37 -16.80 -26.03
C PHE A 191 -34.11 -15.30 -26.13
N GLU A 192 -35.08 -14.50 -25.69
CA GLU A 192 -34.96 -13.05 -25.55
C GLU A 192 -35.82 -12.56 -24.38
N SER A 193 -35.31 -11.60 -23.62
CA SER A 193 -36.08 -10.91 -22.59
C SER A 193 -35.62 -9.47 -22.41
N LYS A 194 -36.57 -8.58 -22.11
CA LYS A 194 -36.31 -7.23 -21.58
C LYS A 194 -36.55 -7.12 -20.07
N ASP A 195 -36.97 -8.21 -19.45
CA ASP A 195 -37.15 -8.34 -18.01
C ASP A 195 -35.97 -9.15 -17.44
N PRO A 196 -35.12 -8.57 -16.59
CA PRO A 196 -33.95 -9.25 -16.05
C PRO A 196 -34.28 -10.34 -15.02
N LEU A 197 -35.53 -10.42 -14.55
CA LEU A 197 -35.99 -11.51 -13.67
C LEU A 197 -36.38 -12.76 -14.47
N LYS A 198 -36.66 -12.62 -15.77
CA LYS A 198 -36.92 -13.75 -16.66
C LYS A 198 -35.62 -14.36 -17.16
N GLY A 199 -35.64 -15.67 -17.35
CA GLY A 199 -34.51 -16.41 -17.87
C GLY A 199 -34.92 -17.57 -18.77
N TRP A 200 -33.91 -18.16 -19.38
CA TRP A 200 -34.07 -19.29 -20.28
C TRP A 200 -33.99 -20.60 -19.52
N ASN A 201 -35.00 -21.45 -19.69
CA ASN A 201 -35.07 -22.79 -19.08
C ASN A 201 -34.46 -23.89 -19.97
N GLY A 202 -33.69 -23.53 -21.00
CA GLY A 202 -33.10 -24.50 -21.93
C GLY A 202 -34.08 -25.13 -22.91
N SER A 203 -35.21 -24.46 -23.17
CA SER A 203 -36.21 -24.89 -24.16
C SER A 203 -36.60 -23.73 -25.09
N VAL A 204 -37.01 -24.05 -26.32
CA VAL A 204 -37.61 -23.13 -27.28
C VAL A 204 -39.05 -23.56 -27.49
N GLY A 205 -40.00 -22.83 -26.92
CA GLY A 205 -41.38 -23.29 -26.81
C GLY A 205 -41.46 -24.59 -25.99
N SER A 206 -42.03 -25.64 -26.57
CA SER A 206 -42.11 -26.97 -25.96
C SER A 206 -40.90 -27.87 -26.24
N VAL A 207 -39.97 -27.43 -27.09
CA VAL A 207 -38.84 -28.25 -27.53
C VAL A 207 -37.62 -28.01 -26.65
N GLN A 208 -37.09 -29.07 -26.03
CA GLN A 208 -35.85 -28.98 -25.26
C GLN A 208 -34.66 -28.76 -26.18
N SER A 209 -33.81 -27.80 -25.80
CA SER A 209 -32.56 -27.52 -26.50
C SER A 209 -31.48 -28.55 -26.14
N LEU A 210 -30.55 -28.79 -27.05
CA LEU A 210 -29.49 -29.79 -26.85
C LEU A 210 -28.51 -29.38 -25.73
N PRO A 211 -27.94 -30.34 -24.97
CA PRO A 211 -26.80 -30.07 -24.10
C PRO A 211 -25.59 -29.59 -24.93
N ALA A 212 -25.29 -28.30 -24.85
CA ALA A 212 -24.31 -27.61 -25.68
C ALA A 212 -23.94 -26.24 -25.10
N SER A 213 -22.94 -25.60 -25.69
CA SER A 213 -22.67 -24.18 -25.47
C SER A 213 -23.55 -23.31 -26.36
N TYR A 214 -24.15 -22.29 -25.76
CA TYR A 214 -24.97 -21.26 -26.38
C TYR A 214 -24.28 -19.92 -26.22
N LEU A 215 -24.49 -19.00 -27.16
CA LEU A 215 -23.96 -17.65 -27.09
C LEU A 215 -25.00 -16.74 -26.46
N TRP A 216 -24.58 -15.73 -25.71
CA TRP A 216 -25.49 -14.74 -25.15
C TRP A 216 -24.92 -13.34 -25.28
N ALA A 217 -25.82 -12.37 -25.37
CA ALA A 217 -25.52 -10.95 -25.32
C ALA A 217 -26.52 -10.27 -24.38
N VAL A 218 -26.03 -9.33 -23.57
CA VAL A 218 -26.83 -8.51 -22.68
C VAL A 218 -26.44 -7.05 -22.87
N THR A 219 -27.42 -6.18 -23.03
CA THR A 219 -27.26 -4.73 -23.00
C THR A 219 -28.14 -4.13 -21.90
N TYR A 220 -27.67 -3.07 -21.25
CA TYR A 220 -28.40 -2.34 -20.23
C TYR A 220 -27.79 -0.94 -20.04
N LEU A 221 -28.53 -0.04 -19.40
CA LEU A 221 -28.00 1.16 -18.79
C LEU A 221 -27.66 0.90 -17.32
N ASP A 222 -26.47 1.29 -16.89
CA ASP A 222 -26.08 1.23 -15.49
C ASP A 222 -26.78 2.30 -14.62
N ASN A 223 -26.48 2.31 -13.32
CA ASN A 223 -26.99 3.30 -12.37
C ASN A 223 -26.60 4.76 -12.69
N ARG A 224 -25.61 4.99 -13.57
CA ARG A 224 -25.20 6.30 -14.09
C ARG A 224 -25.78 6.58 -15.48
N LYS A 225 -26.71 5.74 -15.95
CA LYS A 225 -27.31 5.79 -17.28
C LYS A 225 -26.29 5.64 -18.42
N GLN A 226 -25.18 4.95 -18.16
CA GLN A 226 -24.19 4.63 -19.18
C GLN A 226 -24.55 3.32 -19.88
N PRO A 227 -24.46 3.25 -21.22
CA PRO A 227 -24.74 2.03 -21.96
C PRO A 227 -23.64 0.99 -21.73
N MET A 228 -24.06 -0.18 -21.29
CA MET A 228 -23.24 -1.34 -21.02
C MET A 228 -23.63 -2.49 -21.94
N LYS A 229 -22.61 -3.26 -22.35
CA LYS A 229 -22.78 -4.48 -23.15
C LYS A 229 -21.88 -5.57 -22.60
N GLN A 230 -22.45 -6.74 -22.38
CA GLN A 230 -21.73 -7.97 -22.04
C GLN A 230 -22.11 -9.07 -23.03
N GLN A 231 -21.17 -9.97 -23.32
CA GLN A 231 -21.39 -11.11 -24.19
C GLN A 231 -20.51 -12.27 -23.76
N GLY A 232 -20.95 -13.48 -24.06
CA GLY A 232 -20.21 -14.68 -23.69
C GLY A 232 -20.90 -15.94 -24.16
N SER A 233 -20.55 -17.04 -23.50
CA SER A 233 -21.23 -18.33 -23.70
C SER A 233 -21.77 -18.86 -22.38
N VAL A 234 -22.79 -19.70 -22.49
CA VAL A 234 -23.35 -20.48 -21.39
C VAL A 234 -23.42 -21.94 -21.82
N THR A 235 -23.05 -22.84 -20.92
CA THR A 235 -23.17 -24.28 -21.16
C THR A 235 -24.47 -24.81 -20.55
N LEU A 236 -25.30 -25.42 -21.38
CA LEU A 236 -26.47 -26.19 -20.93
C LEU A 236 -26.00 -27.62 -20.63
N VAL A 237 -26.18 -28.05 -19.38
CA VAL A 237 -25.85 -29.41 -18.92
C VAL A 237 -27.13 -30.13 -18.49
N ARG A 238 -27.22 -31.45 -18.70
CA ARG A 238 -28.28 -32.30 -18.17
C ARG A 238 -27.72 -33.66 -17.79
#